data_AF-A0A4S4EVM7-F1
#
_entry.id   AF-A0A4S4EVM7-F1
#
_cell.length_a   1.000
_cell.length_b   1.000
_cell.length_c   1.000
_cell.angle_alpha   90.00
_cell.angle_beta   90.00
_cell.angle_gamma   90.00
#
_symmetry.space_group_name_H-M   'P 1'
#
loop_
_entity.id
_entity.type
_entity.pdbx_description
1 polymer ?
#
loop_
_entity_poly.entity_id
_entity_poly.type
_entity_poly.pdbx_seq_one_letter_code
_entity_poly.pdbx_strand_id
1 'polypeptide(L)'
;MTTFLVSQATTMDRHIGKSFQIPATSLTVFFVSSILLTVPIYDRIIIPIVKKVQKKPQGLIPLQCIGVGLVLSILAIVVAVLTEIKRLHLAQLHGLTNDPIAVVPLSVFWLVPQFFLVGSNKAFTYIEQLYFFLREYPKVGAKWYAYKENRLVEEGLELEKVEPSCHA
;
A
#
# COMPACT_ATOMS: atom_id res chain seq x y z
N MET A 1 -1.70 7.99 -5.01
CA MET A 1 -1.33 8.04 -3.58
C MET A 1 0.13 8.46 -3.41
N THR A 2 1.08 7.85 -4.12
CA THR A 2 2.50 8.23 -4.04
C THR A 2 2.79 9.65 -4.54
N THR A 3 2.12 10.10 -5.60
CA THR A 3 2.32 11.43 -6.20
C THR A 3 2.11 12.60 -5.23
N PHE A 4 0.99 12.60 -4.49
CA PHE A 4 0.70 13.63 -3.50
C PHE A 4 1.72 13.64 -2.36
N LEU A 5 2.09 12.48 -1.84
CA LEU A 5 3.06 12.34 -0.75
C LEU A 5 4.46 12.80 -1.17
N VAL A 6 4.86 12.50 -2.41
CA VAL A 6 6.12 13.00 -2.98
C VAL A 6 6.06 14.51 -3.12
N SER A 7 4.97 15.07 -3.63
CA SER A 7 4.76 16.52 -3.72
C SER A 7 4.84 17.19 -2.34
N GLN A 8 4.12 16.66 -1.34
CA GLN A 8 4.16 17.17 0.03
C GLN A 8 5.59 17.17 0.59
N ALA A 9 6.34 16.08 0.38
CA ALA A 9 7.72 15.98 0.81
C ALA A 9 8.67 16.98 0.11
N THR A 10 8.36 17.46 -1.10
CA THR A 10 9.17 18.51 -1.73
C THR A 10 9.11 19.84 -0.98
N THR A 11 8.00 20.10 -0.27
CA THR A 11 7.78 21.32 0.54
C THR A 11 8.29 21.20 1.99
N MET A 12 8.93 20.09 2.34
CA MET A 12 9.45 19.79 3.67
C MET A 12 10.98 19.70 3.66
N ASP A 13 11.59 19.85 4.84
CA ASP A 13 13.02 19.72 4.99
C ASP A 13 13.46 18.24 4.87
N ARG A 14 14.28 17.98 3.86
CA ARG A 14 14.76 16.65 3.45
C ARG A 14 16.25 16.44 3.76
N HIS A 15 16.87 17.30 4.56
CA HIS A 15 18.27 17.13 4.91
C HIS A 15 18.47 16.02 5.96
N ILE A 16 19.40 15.10 5.67
CA ILE A 16 20.04 14.22 6.66
C ILE A 16 21.37 14.87 7.04
N GLY A 17 21.44 15.36 8.28
CA GLY A 17 22.63 16.06 8.77
C GLY A 17 22.85 17.40 8.06
N LYS A 18 24.12 17.83 7.99
CA LYS A 18 24.47 19.18 7.52
C LYS A 18 24.58 19.35 6.00
N SER A 19 24.65 18.26 5.23
CA SER A 19 25.05 18.35 3.81
C SER A 19 24.30 17.43 2.84
N PHE A 20 23.50 16.46 3.30
CA PHE A 20 22.89 15.49 2.40
C PHE A 20 21.38 15.73 2.28
N GLN A 21 20.92 16.14 1.10
CA GLN A 21 19.49 16.30 0.82
C GLN A 21 18.94 15.06 0.12
N ILE A 22 17.93 14.44 0.72
CA ILE A 22 17.29 13.27 0.13
C ILE A 22 16.30 13.68 -0.97
N PRO A 23 16.25 13.00 -2.13
CA PRO A 23 15.17 13.17 -3.10
C PRO A 23 13.80 12.78 -2.51
N ALA A 24 12.77 13.61 -2.71
CA ALA A 24 11.43 13.36 -2.18
C ALA A 24 10.85 11.99 -2.57
N THR A 25 11.13 11.52 -3.79
CA THR A 25 10.67 10.21 -4.30
C THR A 25 11.18 9.03 -3.47
N SER A 26 12.40 9.13 -2.94
CA SER A 26 13.02 8.02 -2.20
C SER A 26 12.31 7.68 -0.89
N LEU A 27 11.48 8.59 -0.35
CA LEU A 27 10.64 8.34 0.83
C LEU A 27 9.63 7.21 0.61
N THR A 28 9.31 6.90 -0.64
CA THR A 28 8.49 5.74 -1.01
C THR A 28 9.09 4.43 -0.49
N VAL A 29 10.40 4.38 -0.22
CA VAL A 29 11.04 3.20 0.39
C VAL A 29 10.39 2.84 1.73
N PHE A 30 10.05 3.82 2.58
CA PHE A 30 9.42 3.56 3.87
C PHE A 30 8.05 2.91 3.73
N PHE A 31 7.29 3.34 2.71
CA PHE A 31 6.00 2.75 2.38
C PHE A 31 6.15 1.30 1.89
N VAL A 32 7.07 1.05 0.95
CA VAL A 32 7.33 -0.31 0.42
C VAL A 32 7.88 -1.24 1.50
N SER A 33 8.84 -0.76 2.29
CA SER A 33 9.38 -1.50 3.43
C SER A 33 8.31 -1.85 4.44
N SER A 34 7.36 -0.96 4.73
CA SER A 34 6.23 -1.27 5.62
C SER A 34 5.37 -2.42 5.07
N ILE A 35 5.06 -2.43 3.78
CA ILE A 35 4.33 -3.53 3.14
C ILE A 35 5.11 -4.84 3.32
N LEU A 36 6.40 -4.83 2.99
CA LEU A 36 7.26 -6.01 3.07
C LEU A 36 7.42 -6.54 4.50
N LEU A 37 7.49 -5.65 5.49
CA LEU A 37 7.57 -6.02 6.91
C LEU A 37 6.24 -6.56 7.43
N THR A 38 5.12 -6.11 6.89
CA THR A 38 3.79 -6.54 7.34
C THR A 38 3.50 -8.00 6.96
N VAL A 39 4.04 -8.49 5.84
CA VAL A 39 3.86 -9.90 5.39
C VAL A 39 4.37 -10.92 6.42
N PRO A 40 5.65 -10.92 6.85
CA PRO A 40 6.11 -11.88 7.85
C PRO A 40 5.42 -11.68 9.20
N ILE A 41 5.03 -10.45 9.56
CA ILE A 41 4.23 -10.20 10.77
C ILE A 41 2.87 -10.90 10.67
N TYR A 42 2.22 -10.82 9.52
CA TYR A 42 0.96 -11.51 9.28
C TYR A 42 1.11 -13.02 9.42
N ASP A 43 2.05 -13.60 8.67
CA ASP A 43 2.22 -15.05 8.57
C ASP A 43 2.72 -15.67 9.88
N ARG A 44 3.65 -15.00 10.58
CA ARG A 44 4.34 -15.56 11.76
C ARG A 44 3.71 -15.17 13.08
N ILE A 45 3.00 -14.06 13.16
CA ILE A 45 2.45 -13.55 14.42
C ILE A 45 0.92 -13.62 14.40
N ILE A 46 0.29 -13.03 13.39
CA ILE A 46 -1.17 -12.88 13.38
C ILE A 46 -1.87 -14.23 13.13
N ILE A 47 -1.45 -15.00 12.13
CA ILE A 47 -2.03 -16.33 11.84
C ILE A 47 -2.00 -17.27 13.06
N PRO A 48 -0.86 -17.50 13.75
CA PRO A 48 -0.85 -18.41 14.89
C PRO A 48 -1.66 -17.90 16.08
N ILE A 49 -1.69 -16.58 16.34
CA ILE A 49 -2.53 -16.00 17.39
C ILE A 49 -4.01 -16.26 17.08
N VAL A 50 -4.44 -16.01 15.84
CA VAL A 50 -5.84 -16.19 15.44
C VAL A 50 -6.22 -17.67 15.53
N LYS A 51 -5.37 -18.58 15.07
CA LYS A 51 -5.60 -20.03 15.23
C LYS A 51 -5.75 -20.43 16.70
N LYS A 52 -4.94 -19.85 17.60
CA LYS A 52 -5.00 -20.11 19.05
C LYS A 52 -6.27 -19.55 19.69
N VAL A 53 -6.70 -18.36 19.28
CA VAL A 53 -7.87 -17.68 19.85
C VAL A 53 -9.19 -18.25 19.31
N GLN A 54 -9.31 -18.44 17.99
CA GLN A 54 -10.57 -18.87 17.37
C GLN A 54 -10.80 -20.38 17.41
N LYS A 55 -9.78 -21.20 17.73
CA LYS A 55 -9.84 -22.68 17.76
C LYS A 55 -10.43 -23.31 16.48
N LYS A 56 -10.50 -22.55 15.37
CA LYS A 56 -10.95 -23.00 14.06
C LYS A 56 -9.72 -23.21 13.15
N PRO A 57 -9.71 -24.24 12.29
CA PRO A 57 -8.59 -24.51 11.40
C PRO A 57 -8.50 -23.50 10.23
N GLN A 58 -9.61 -22.84 9.90
CA GLN A 58 -9.63 -21.72 8.96
C GLN A 58 -9.12 -20.46 9.68
N GLY A 59 -8.14 -19.77 9.08
CA GLY A 59 -7.54 -18.55 9.63
C GLY A 59 -8.51 -17.36 9.71
N LEU A 60 -8.00 -16.13 9.58
CA LEU A 60 -8.85 -14.94 9.59
C LEU A 60 -9.90 -14.98 8.47
N ILE A 61 -11.08 -14.46 8.78
CA ILE A 61 -12.13 -14.22 7.79
C ILE A 61 -11.69 -13.02 6.95
N PRO A 62 -11.75 -13.07 5.60
CA PRO A 62 -11.28 -11.97 4.75
C PRO A 62 -11.87 -10.60 5.13
N LEU A 63 -13.16 -10.57 5.51
CA LEU A 63 -13.83 -9.35 5.99
C LEU A 63 -13.20 -8.75 7.25
N GLN A 64 -12.69 -9.57 8.17
CA GLN A 64 -12.06 -9.08 9.40
C GLN A 64 -10.71 -8.41 9.09
N CYS A 65 -9.91 -9.00 8.19
CA CYS A 65 -8.66 -8.38 7.74
C CYS A 65 -8.90 -7.05 7.03
N ILE A 66 -9.93 -6.98 6.18
CA ILE A 66 -10.36 -5.73 5.55
C ILE A 66 -10.73 -4.70 6.62
N GLY A 67 -11.48 -5.10 7.66
CA GLY A 67 -11.83 -4.26 8.80
C GLY A 67 -10.61 -3.71 9.55
N VAL A 68 -9.60 -4.55 9.83
CA VAL A 68 -8.34 -4.13 10.45
C VAL A 68 -7.61 -3.10 9.60
N GLY A 69 -7.56 -3.31 8.28
CA GLY A 69 -6.99 -2.34 7.34
C GLY A 69 -7.71 -0.98 7.36
N LEU A 70 -9.04 -0.98 7.47
CA LEU A 70 -9.82 0.26 7.61
C LEU A 70 -9.45 1.01 8.91
N VAL A 71 -9.30 0.30 10.03
CA VAL A 71 -8.86 0.92 11.30
C VAL A 71 -7.46 1.52 11.14
N LEU A 72 -6.51 0.79 10.54
CA LEU A 72 -5.18 1.31 10.24
C LEU A 72 -5.21 2.53 9.31
N SER A 73 -6.15 2.58 8.37
CA SER A 73 -6.37 3.73 7.48
C SER A 73 -6.81 4.97 8.25
N ILE A 74 -7.76 4.80 9.19
CA ILE A 74 -8.23 5.90 10.04
C ILE A 74 -7.07 6.43 10.90
N LEU A 75 -6.30 5.54 11.52
CA LEU A 75 -5.13 5.93 12.31
C LEU A 75 -4.07 6.65 11.46
N ALA A 76 -3.84 6.20 10.23
CA ALA A 76 -2.94 6.87 9.30
C ALA A 76 -3.38 8.30 8.98
N ILE A 77 -4.69 8.51 8.75
CA ILE A 77 -5.25 9.85 8.49
C ILE A 77 -5.11 10.74 9.72
N VAL A 78 -5.36 10.22 10.93
CA VAL A 78 -5.18 10.99 12.18
C VAL A 78 -3.73 11.46 12.30
N VAL A 79 -2.77 10.57 12.07
CA VAL A 79 -1.33 10.92 12.08
C VAL A 79 -1.00 11.96 11.01
N ALA A 80 -1.54 11.81 9.80
CA ALA A 80 -1.33 12.76 8.71
C ALA A 80 -1.84 14.17 9.08
N VAL A 81 -3.04 14.25 9.68
CA VAL A 81 -3.62 15.51 10.15
C VAL A 81 -2.75 16.14 11.24
N LEU A 82 -2.25 15.37 12.20
CA LEU A 82 -1.35 15.90 13.24
C LEU A 82 -0.05 16.47 12.66
N THR A 83 0.54 15.77 11.69
CA THR A 83 1.74 16.25 10.99
C THR A 83 1.44 17.54 10.20
N GLU A 84 0.28 17.61 9.55
CA GLU A 84 -0.12 18.78 8.78
C GLU A 84 -0.42 19.99 9.65
N ILE A 85 -1.07 19.81 10.82
CA ILE A 85 -1.26 20.87 11.82
C ILE A 85 0.10 21.44 12.25
N LYS A 86 1.08 20.57 12.54
CA LYS A 86 2.44 21.02 12.88
C LYS A 86 3.11 21.76 11.74
N ARG A 87 2.95 21.29 10.50
CA ARG A 87 3.51 21.94 9.31
C ARG A 87 2.93 23.35 9.12
N LEU A 88 1.60 23.48 9.22
CA LEU A 88 0.89 24.76 9.11
C LEU A 88 1.32 25.74 10.20
N HIS A 89 1.41 25.28 11.46
CA HIS A 89 1.85 26.12 12.56
C HIS A 89 3.28 26.65 12.36
N LEU A 90 4.20 25.81 11.87
CA LEU A 90 5.57 26.25 11.55
C LEU A 90 5.62 27.20 10.35
N ALA A 91 4.77 26.99 9.33
CA ALA A 91 4.68 27.89 8.18
C ALA A 91 4.17 29.29 8.58
N GLN A 92 3.22 29.35 9.52
CA GLN A 92 2.72 30.62 10.07
C GLN A 92 3.79 31.34 10.91
N LEU A 93 4.48 30.61 11.80
CA LEU A 93 5.53 31.18 12.65
C LEU A 93 6.69 31.80 11.87
N HIS A 94 7.04 31.21 10.71
CA HIS A 94 8.12 31.71 9.86
C HIS A 94 7.64 32.71 8.79
N GLY A 95 6.36 33.10 8.79
CA GLY A 95 5.80 34.01 7.79
C GLY A 95 5.77 33.46 6.36
N LEU A 96 5.98 32.15 6.18
CA LEU A 96 6.09 31.47 4.89
C LEU A 96 4.72 31.15 4.27
N THR A 97 3.64 31.74 4.79
CA THR A 97 2.25 31.42 4.38
C THR A 97 1.93 31.91 2.96
N ASN A 98 2.68 32.90 2.46
CA ASN A 98 2.44 33.54 1.16
C ASN A 98 3.36 33.03 0.02
N ASP A 99 4.33 32.16 0.30
CA ASP A 99 5.26 31.62 -0.71
C ASP A 99 4.97 30.15 -1.01
N PRO A 100 4.43 29.80 -2.19
CA PRO A 100 4.10 28.41 -2.55
C PRO A 100 5.34 27.53 -2.78
N ILE A 101 6.53 28.13 -2.86
CA ILE A 101 7.83 27.45 -3.10
C ILE A 101 8.62 27.30 -1.79
N ALA A 102 8.19 27.96 -0.71
CA ALA A 102 8.92 27.95 0.54
C ALA A 102 8.95 26.55 1.18
N VAL A 103 10.15 26.09 1.51
CA VAL A 103 10.35 24.85 2.25
C VAL A 103 10.06 25.12 3.72
N VAL A 104 9.03 24.46 4.26
CA VAL A 104 8.71 24.55 5.69
C VAL A 104 9.83 23.84 6.47
N PRO A 105 10.36 24.43 7.56
CA PRO A 105 11.40 23.81 8.39
C PRO A 105 10.82 22.68 9.27
N LEU A 106 10.12 21.73 8.65
CA LEU A 106 9.61 20.52 9.25
C LEU A 106 10.31 19.34 8.59
N SER A 107 10.97 18.52 9.40
CA SER A 107 11.66 17.35 8.90
C SER A 107 10.69 16.37 8.25
N VAL A 108 11.08 15.87 7.08
CA VAL A 108 10.30 14.91 6.30
C VAL A 108 10.08 13.57 7.01
N PHE A 109 10.89 13.26 8.04
CA PHE A 109 10.72 12.06 8.85
C PHE A 109 9.41 12.02 9.64
N TRP A 110 8.73 13.16 9.84
CA TRP A 110 7.38 13.20 10.40
C TRP A 110 6.33 12.49 9.54
N LEU A 111 6.64 12.23 8.26
CA LEU A 111 5.78 11.45 7.37
C LEU A 111 6.00 9.93 7.53
N VAL A 112 7.07 9.48 8.21
CA VAL A 112 7.37 8.04 8.36
C VAL A 112 6.26 7.27 9.08
N PRO A 113 5.67 7.77 10.20
CA PRO A 113 4.62 7.04 10.91
C PRO A 113 3.37 6.82 10.05
N GLN A 114 2.94 7.83 9.27
CA GLN A 114 1.82 7.65 8.33
C GLN A 114 2.18 6.68 7.19
N PHE A 115 3.41 6.71 6.65
CA PHE A 115 3.83 5.76 5.61
C PHE A 115 3.79 4.32 6.12
N PHE A 116 4.20 4.11 7.36
CA PHE A 116 4.15 2.81 7.99
C PHE A 116 2.71 2.30 8.10
N LEU A 117 1.80 3.10 8.66
CA LEU A 117 0.40 2.72 8.84
C LEU A 117 -0.33 2.47 7.51
N VAL A 118 -0.14 3.34 6.50
CA VAL A 118 -0.73 3.15 5.17
C VAL A 118 -0.14 1.92 4.48
N GLY A 119 1.16 1.69 4.59
CA GLY A 119 1.83 0.51 4.04
C GLY A 119 1.29 -0.79 4.63
N SER A 120 1.19 -0.87 5.96
CA SER A 120 0.60 -2.02 6.64
C SER A 120 -0.85 -2.25 6.22
N ASN A 121 -1.68 -1.21 6.21
CA ASN A 121 -3.05 -1.29 5.70
C ASN A 121 -3.12 -1.90 4.29
N LYS A 122 -2.25 -1.47 3.36
CA LYS A 122 -2.23 -2.00 1.98
C LYS A 122 -1.90 -3.48 1.94
N ALA A 123 -0.99 -3.95 2.78
CA ALA A 123 -0.69 -5.38 2.88
C ALA A 123 -1.92 -6.20 3.33
N PHE A 124 -2.66 -5.72 4.33
CA PHE A 124 -3.87 -6.41 4.84
C PHE A 124 -5.06 -6.35 3.89
N THR A 125 -5.31 -5.19 3.28
CA THR A 125 -6.53 -4.99 2.48
C THR A 125 -6.41 -5.55 1.08
N TYR A 126 -5.25 -5.45 0.44
CA TYR A 126 -5.12 -5.78 -0.98
C TYR A 126 -5.34 -7.27 -1.26
N ILE A 127 -4.66 -8.14 -0.51
CA ILE A 127 -4.76 -9.60 -0.68
C ILE A 127 -6.18 -10.06 -0.39
N GLU A 128 -6.76 -9.57 0.70
CA GLU A 128 -8.06 -10.03 1.21
C GLU A 128 -9.22 -9.49 0.38
N GLN A 129 -9.09 -8.26 -0.16
CA GLN A 129 -10.04 -7.71 -1.12
C GLN A 129 -10.02 -8.50 -2.43
N LEU A 130 -8.83 -8.87 -2.93
CA LEU A 130 -8.71 -9.72 -4.13
C LEU A 130 -9.36 -11.09 -3.91
N TYR A 131 -9.07 -11.75 -2.78
CA TYR A 131 -9.68 -13.03 -2.41
C TYR A 131 -11.20 -12.94 -2.26
N PHE A 132 -11.69 -11.87 -1.63
CA PHE A 132 -13.13 -11.62 -1.49
C PHE A 132 -13.80 -11.51 -2.85
N PHE A 133 -13.24 -10.69 -3.76
CA PHE A 133 -13.78 -10.55 -5.10
C PHE A 133 -13.76 -11.89 -5.85
N LEU A 134 -12.63 -12.60 -5.88
CA LEU A 134 -12.52 -13.91 -6.55
C LEU A 134 -13.51 -14.94 -6.01
N ARG A 135 -13.83 -14.89 -4.71
CA ARG A 135 -14.84 -15.77 -4.10
C ARG A 135 -16.27 -15.41 -4.52
N GLU A 136 -16.57 -14.12 -4.64
CA GLU A 136 -17.91 -13.63 -4.94
C GLU A 136 -18.22 -13.58 -6.45
N TYR A 137 -17.18 -13.61 -7.30
CA TYR A 137 -17.37 -13.70 -8.75
C TYR A 137 -18.20 -14.95 -9.12
N PRO A 138 -19.20 -14.81 -10.03
CA PRO A 138 -20.06 -15.92 -10.39
C PRO A 138 -19.24 -17.05 -10.98
N LYS A 139 -19.39 -18.25 -10.39
CA LYS A 139 -18.75 -19.50 -10.86
C LYS A 139 -19.00 -19.77 -12.35
N VAL A 140 -20.03 -19.14 -12.94
CA VAL A 140 -20.36 -19.20 -14.36
C VAL A 140 -19.20 -18.71 -15.24
N GLY A 141 -18.49 -17.65 -14.86
CA GLY A 141 -17.33 -17.14 -15.60
C GLY A 141 -16.16 -18.13 -15.57
N ALA A 142 -15.80 -18.62 -14.38
CA ALA A 142 -14.75 -19.63 -14.22
C ALA A 142 -15.09 -20.95 -14.94
N LYS A 143 -16.36 -21.35 -14.91
CA LYS A 143 -16.86 -22.51 -15.65
C LYS A 143 -16.87 -22.27 -17.16
N TRP A 144 -17.09 -21.04 -17.62
CA TRP A 144 -16.94 -20.63 -19.03
C TRP A 144 -15.50 -20.64 -19.48
N TYR A 145 -14.54 -20.20 -18.65
CA TYR A 145 -13.11 -20.29 -18.97
C TYR A 145 -12.66 -21.75 -19.07
N ALA A 146 -13.01 -22.57 -18.08
CA ALA A 146 -12.73 -24.00 -18.12
C ALA A 146 -13.47 -24.72 -19.28
N TYR A 147 -14.70 -24.31 -19.60
CA TYR A 147 -15.44 -24.81 -20.76
C TYR A 147 -14.76 -24.41 -22.07
N LYS A 148 -14.39 -23.13 -22.22
CA LYS A 148 -13.73 -22.61 -23.41
C LYS A 148 -12.38 -23.27 -23.63
N GLU A 149 -11.60 -23.46 -22.57
CA GLU A 149 -10.29 -24.13 -22.64
C GLU A 149 -10.44 -25.60 -23.05
N ASN A 150 -11.37 -26.35 -22.42
CA ASN A 150 -11.67 -27.71 -22.84
C ASN A 150 -12.21 -27.79 -24.28
N ARG A 151 -13.00 -26.80 -24.72
CA ARG A 151 -13.52 -26.76 -26.09
C ARG A 151 -12.43 -26.44 -27.13
N LEU A 152 -11.50 -25.55 -26.81
CA LEU A 152 -10.38 -25.20 -27.69
C LEU A 152 -9.40 -26.37 -27.83
N VAL A 153 -9.24 -27.16 -26.77
CA VAL A 153 -8.48 -28.43 -26.80
C VAL A 153 -9.19 -29.48 -27.68
N GLU A 154 -10.53 -29.58 -27.65
CA GLU A 154 -11.28 -30.46 -28.55
C GLU A 154 -11.29 -29.97 -30.01
N GLU A 155 -11.28 -28.65 -30.23
CA GLU A 155 -11.22 -28.02 -31.56
C GLU A 155 -9.78 -27.99 -32.15
N GLY A 156 -8.77 -28.49 -31.42
CA GLY A 156 -7.40 -28.70 -31.92
C GLY A 156 -6.62 -27.42 -32.26
N LEU A 157 -7.09 -26.26 -31.81
CA LEU A 157 -6.40 -24.98 -31.98
C LEU A 157 -5.36 -24.82 -30.86
N GLU A 158 -4.19 -25.44 -31.05
CA GLU A 158 -2.98 -25.05 -30.33
C GLU A 158 -2.79 -23.54 -30.51
N LEU A 159 -2.75 -22.79 -29.41
CA LEU A 159 -2.45 -21.36 -29.45
C LEU A 159 -1.06 -21.21 -30.08
N GLU A 160 -1.02 -20.70 -31.32
CA GLU A 160 0.20 -20.29 -31.99
C GLU A 160 0.96 -19.37 -31.03
N LYS A 161 2.05 -19.87 -30.47
CA LYS A 161 3.00 -19.06 -29.71
C LYS A 161 3.53 -18.03 -30.70
N VAL A 162 3.00 -16.81 -30.64
CA VAL A 162 3.60 -15.65 -31.28
C VAL A 162 4.93 -15.42 -30.57
N GLU A 163 5.98 -16.01 -31.13
CA GLU A 163 7.36 -15.72 -30.78
C GLU A 163 7.61 -14.24 -31.12
N PRO A 164 8.14 -13.43 -30.19
CA PRO A 164 8.37 -12.02 -30.46
C PRO A 164 9.49 -11.93 -31.51
N SER A 165 9.12 -11.65 -32.76
CA SER A 165 10.08 -11.39 -33.82
C SER A 165 10.93 -10.18 -33.43
N CYS A 166 12.16 -10.45 -33.00
CA CYS A 166 13.20 -9.48 -32.82
C CYS A 166 13.73 -9.12 -34.21
N HIS A 167 13.18 -8.06 -34.81
CA HIS A 167 13.83 -7.41 -35.96
C HIS A 167 14.83 -6.38 -35.42
N ALA A 168 16.11 -6.70 -35.64
CA ALA A 168 17.23 -5.77 -35.61
C ALA A 168 17.19 -4.84 -36.84
#